data_AF-A0A2P5W854-F1
#
_entry.id   AF-A0A2P5W854-F1
#
_cell.length_a   1.000
_cell.length_b   1.000
_cell.length_c   1.000
_cell.angle_alpha   90.00
_cell.angle_beta   90.00
_cell.angle_gamma   90.00
#
_symmetry.space_group_name_H-M   'P 1'
#
loop_
_entity.id
_entity.type
_entity.pdbx_description
1 polymer ?
#
loop_
_entity_poly.entity_id
_entity_poly.type
_entity_poly.pdbx_seq_one_letter_code
_entity_poly.pdbx_strand_id
1 'polypeptide(L)'
;MRNSLAFHRLHAPKTQQVRSKSGVVPPWVIVMYNSVFFNNCVHHPNEKKKEVDKFCIDCLQSFCSHCLPSHAFHKHIKVRSSL
;
A
#
# COMPACT_ATOMS: atom_id res chain seq x y z
N MET A 1 19.86 2.44 -34.74
CA MET A 1 20.77 2.57 -33.59
C MET A 1 19.94 2.61 -32.31
N ARG A 2 20.14 1.63 -31.40
CA ARG A 2 19.87 1.66 -29.94
C ARG A 2 18.40 1.83 -29.49
N ASN A 3 17.81 1.06 -28.59
CA ASN A 3 18.20 -0.15 -27.87
C ASN A 3 16.91 -0.72 -27.25
N SER A 4 16.68 -2.03 -27.37
CA SER A 4 15.63 -2.75 -26.63
C SER A 4 15.92 -2.71 -25.13
N LEU A 5 14.99 -2.18 -24.34
CA LEU A 5 14.90 -2.49 -22.91
C LEU A 5 13.71 -3.43 -22.73
N ALA A 6 13.99 -4.72 -22.91
CA ALA A 6 13.10 -5.79 -22.48
C ALA A 6 12.96 -5.69 -20.95
N PHE A 7 11.81 -5.22 -20.48
CA PHE A 7 11.43 -5.38 -19.08
C PHE A 7 11.19 -6.87 -18.84
N HIS A 8 12.23 -7.58 -18.40
CA HIS A 8 12.07 -8.91 -17.84
C HIS A 8 11.19 -8.77 -16.59
N ARG A 9 9.92 -9.18 -16.72
CA ARG A 9 9.03 -9.41 -15.57
C ARG A 9 9.76 -10.37 -14.63
N LEU A 10 10.28 -9.86 -13.52
CA LEU A 10 10.56 -10.69 -12.37
C LEU A 10 9.20 -11.20 -11.89
N HIS A 11 8.90 -12.44 -12.25
CA HIS A 11 7.81 -13.17 -11.63
C HIS A 11 8.11 -13.22 -10.13
N ALA A 12 7.35 -12.44 -9.36
CA ALA A 12 7.36 -12.55 -7.91
C ALA A 12 7.09 -14.02 -7.56
N PRO A 13 7.94 -14.65 -6.72
CA PRO A 13 7.76 -16.05 -6.36
C PRO A 13 6.38 -16.22 -5.72
N LYS A 14 5.63 -17.21 -6.23
CA LYS A 14 4.34 -17.62 -5.66
C LYS A 14 4.58 -18.05 -4.22
N THR A 15 4.31 -17.17 -3.27
CA THR A 15 4.18 -17.53 -1.86
C THR A 15 3.13 -18.63 -1.79
N GLN A 16 3.56 -19.81 -1.36
CA GLN A 16 2.70 -20.96 -1.14
C GLN A 16 1.49 -20.52 -0.33
N GLN A 17 0.30 -20.70 -0.88
CA GLN A 17 -0.95 -20.50 -0.17
C GLN A 17 -1.00 -21.52 0.97
N VAL A 18 -0.63 -21.09 2.16
CA VAL A 18 -0.78 -21.88 3.37
C VAL A 18 -2.28 -22.03 3.63
N ARG A 19 -2.75 -23.26 3.44
CA ARG A 19 -4.03 -23.83 3.85
C ARG A 19 -4.53 -23.19 5.16
N SER A 20 -5.71 -22.59 5.11
CA SER A 20 -6.37 -21.87 6.20
C SER A 20 -6.52 -22.76 7.45
N LYS A 21 -5.63 -22.58 8.43
CA LYS A 21 -5.95 -22.77 9.84
C LYS A 21 -6.56 -21.46 10.33
N SER A 22 -7.74 -21.54 10.95
CA SER A 22 -8.34 -20.42 11.68
C SER A 22 -7.35 -19.93 12.74
N GLY A 23 -7.09 -18.62 12.76
CA GLY A 23 -6.36 -17.95 13.84
C GLY A 23 -5.10 -17.16 13.46
N VAL A 24 -4.63 -17.20 12.20
CA VAL A 24 -3.46 -16.39 11.81
C VAL A 24 -3.90 -15.04 11.27
N VAL A 25 -3.62 -13.97 12.02
CA VAL A 25 -3.79 -12.59 11.54
C VAL A 25 -2.80 -12.35 10.39
N PRO A 26 -3.25 -11.88 9.21
CA PRO A 26 -2.34 -11.58 8.12
C PRO A 26 -1.32 -10.51 8.52
N PRO A 27 -0.03 -10.65 8.16
CA PRO A 27 1.00 -9.68 8.56
C PRO A 27 0.70 -8.23 8.18
N TRP A 28 0.07 -8.00 7.01
CA TRP A 28 -0.31 -6.65 6.57
C TRP A 28 -1.32 -5.97 7.51
N VAL A 29 -2.18 -6.73 8.20
CA VAL A 29 -3.14 -6.19 9.16
C VAL A 29 -2.41 -5.64 10.38
N ILE A 30 -1.37 -6.34 10.85
CA ILE A 30 -0.56 -5.92 11.99
C ILE A 30 0.16 -4.61 11.65
N VAL A 31 0.77 -4.51 10.46
CA VAL A 31 1.45 -3.28 10.02
C VAL A 31 0.46 -2.14 9.85
N MET A 32 -0.69 -2.40 9.20
CA MET A 32 -1.75 -1.41 9.03
C MET A 32 -2.24 -0.89 10.38
N TYR A 33 -2.50 -1.78 11.35
CA TYR A 33 -2.98 -1.38 12.68
C TYR A 33 -2.00 -0.47 13.42
N ASN A 34 -0.69 -0.67 13.24
CA ASN A 34 0.36 0.17 13.84
C ASN A 34 0.73 1.39 13.00
N SER A 35 0.15 1.55 11.81
CA SER A 35 0.43 2.69 10.93
C SER A 35 -0.31 3.94 11.38
N VAL A 36 0.30 5.10 11.15
CA VAL A 36 -0.34 6.39 11.43
C VAL A 36 -1.26 6.77 10.27
N PHE A 37 -2.51 7.09 10.59
CA PHE A 37 -3.52 7.63 9.69
C PHE A 37 -3.97 9.01 10.16
N PHE A 38 -4.65 9.74 9.27
CA PHE A 38 -5.24 11.06 9.51
C PHE A 38 -4.24 12.18 9.82
N ASN A 39 -2.93 11.89 9.69
CA ASN A 39 -1.88 12.89 9.66
C ASN A 39 -1.64 13.41 8.23
N ASN A 40 -0.95 14.55 8.16
CA ASN A 40 -0.54 15.13 6.88
C ASN A 40 0.57 14.30 6.23
N CYS A 41 0.43 14.03 4.93
CA CYS A 41 1.44 13.37 4.14
C CYS A 41 2.72 14.22 4.09
N VAL A 42 3.86 13.60 4.41
CA VAL A 42 5.19 14.24 4.39
C VAL A 42 5.65 14.62 2.99
N HIS A 43 5.20 13.91 1.96
CA HIS A 43 5.54 14.18 0.56
C HIS A 43 4.67 15.29 -0.06
N HIS A 44 3.51 15.59 0.53
CA HIS A 44 2.54 16.56 0.02
C HIS A 44 2.08 17.55 1.12
N PRO A 45 3.01 18.24 1.81
CA PRO A 45 2.69 19.02 3.00
C PRO A 45 1.77 20.22 2.74
N ASN A 46 1.79 20.76 1.52
CA ASN A 46 1.07 21.97 1.14
C ASN A 46 -0.22 21.70 0.36
N GLU A 47 -0.52 20.44 0.08
CA GLU A 47 -1.67 20.09 -0.74
C GLU A 47 -2.98 20.03 0.06
N LYS A 48 -4.09 20.36 -0.60
CA LYS A 48 -5.42 20.01 -0.08
C LYS A 48 -5.60 18.50 -0.13
N LYS A 49 -6.33 17.89 0.81
CA LYS A 49 -6.48 16.41 0.93
C LYS A 49 -5.15 15.65 1.09
N LYS A 50 -4.16 16.29 1.72
CA LYS A 50 -2.88 15.67 2.11
C LYS A 50 -3.00 14.63 3.22
N GLU A 51 -4.17 14.47 3.79
CA GLU A 51 -4.43 13.53 4.88
C GLU A 51 -4.19 12.08 4.43
N VAL A 52 -3.44 11.35 5.26
CA VAL A 52 -3.13 9.94 5.05
C VAL A 52 -4.33 9.09 5.45
N ASP A 53 -5.12 8.66 4.46
CA ASP A 53 -6.38 7.94 4.68
C ASP A 53 -6.40 6.53 4.03
N LYS A 54 -5.29 6.10 3.42
CA LYS A 54 -5.17 4.82 2.73
C LYS A 54 -3.96 4.04 3.19
N PHE A 55 -4.02 2.72 3.07
CA PHE A 55 -2.92 1.80 3.31
C PHE A 55 -2.72 0.88 2.11
N CYS A 56 -1.49 0.79 1.61
CA CYS A 56 -1.13 -0.10 0.51
C CYS A 56 -0.66 -1.44 1.09
N ILE A 57 -1.35 -2.53 0.72
CA ILE A 57 -1.04 -3.89 1.17
C ILE A 57 0.29 -4.38 0.57
N ASP A 58 0.56 -4.01 -0.69
CA ASP A 58 1.76 -4.47 -1.40
C ASP A 58 3.02 -3.72 -0.94
N CYS A 59 2.90 -2.43 -0.59
CA CYS A 59 3.99 -1.62 -0.07
C CYS A 59 4.12 -1.65 1.46
N LEU A 60 3.07 -2.08 2.17
CA LEU A 60 2.95 -2.00 3.62
C LEU A 60 3.12 -0.56 4.16
N GLN A 61 2.56 0.43 3.47
CA GLN A 61 2.68 1.85 3.84
C GLN A 61 1.34 2.59 3.76
N SER A 62 1.16 3.56 4.66
CA SER A 62 0.04 4.49 4.62
C SER A 62 0.33 5.68 3.69
N PHE A 63 -0.69 6.15 2.97
CA PHE A 63 -0.54 7.19 1.95
C PHE A 63 -1.80 8.07 1.79
N CYS A 64 -1.66 9.25 1.18
CA CYS A 64 -2.75 10.20 0.91
C CYS A 64 -3.27 10.10 -0.55
N SER A 65 -4.31 10.86 -0.92
CA SER A 65 -4.86 10.83 -2.29
C SER A 65 -3.85 11.18 -3.39
N HIS A 66 -2.87 12.03 -3.10
CA HIS A 66 -1.84 12.44 -4.07
C HIS A 66 -0.79 11.37 -4.33
N CYS A 67 -0.60 10.43 -3.40
CA CYS A 67 0.28 9.28 -3.60
C CYS A 67 -0.41 8.17 -4.43
N LEU A 68 -1.73 8.25 -4.64
CA LEU A 68 -2.50 7.22 -5.34
C LEU A 68 -1.96 6.87 -6.73
N PRO A 69 -1.48 7.81 -7.57
CA PRO A 69 -0.89 7.45 -8.87
C PRO A 69 0.30 6.49 -8.75
N SER A 70 1.13 6.63 -7.71
CA SER A 70 2.25 5.72 -7.42
C SER A 70 1.80 4.35 -6.92
N HIS A 71 0.55 4.23 -6.46
CA HIS A 71 -0.06 3.00 -5.94
C HIS A 71 -1.21 2.50 -6.82
N ALA A 72 -1.36 3.01 -8.05
CA ALA A 72 -2.54 2.79 -8.90
C ALA A 72 -2.78 1.30 -9.24
N PHE A 73 -1.72 0.49 -9.23
CA PHE A 73 -1.77 -0.94 -9.54
C PHE A 73 -1.60 -1.83 -8.31
N HIS A 74 -1.58 -1.24 -7.11
CA HIS A 74 -1.41 -1.99 -5.87
C HIS A 74 -2.75 -2.18 -5.15
N LYS A 75 -2.86 -3.25 -4.36
CA LYS A 75 -3.97 -3.44 -3.45
C LYS A 75 -3.87 -2.43 -2.30
N HIS A 76 -4.93 -1.68 -2.08
CA HIS A 76 -4.98 -0.71 -1.00
C HIS A 76 -6.36 -0.64 -0.35
N ILE A 77 -6.39 -0.25 0.91
CA ILE A 77 -7.60 -0.09 1.72
C ILE A 77 -7.72 1.37 2.14
N LYS A 78 -8.93 1.93 2.07
CA LYS A 78 -9.22 3.24 2.67
C LYS A 78 -9.67 3.03 4.12
N VAL A 79 -9.01 3.71 5.04
CA VAL A 79 -9.37 3.72 6.46
C VAL A 79 -10.40 4.84 6.69
N ARG A 80 -11.42 4.56 7.50
CA ARG A 80 -12.44 5.54 7.89
C ARG A 80 -12.50 5.57 9.40
N SER A 81 -12.36 6.76 10.00
CA SER A 81 -12.71 6.98 11.40
C SER A 81 -14.23 7.05 11.50
N SER A 82 -14.84 6.22 12.36
CA SER A 82 -16.29 6.21 12.59
C SER A 82 -16.71 7.08 13.79
N LEU A 83 -15.96 8.15 14.08
CA LEU A 83 -16.33 9.10 15.12
C LEU A 83 -17.50 9.98 14.66
#